data_AF-A0A1H1IR21-F1
#
_entry.id   AF-A0A1H1IR21-F1
#
_cell.length_a   1.000
_cell.length_b   1.000
_cell.length_c   1.000
_cell.angle_alpha   90.00
_cell.angle_beta   90.00
_cell.angle_gamma   90.00
#
_symmetry.space_group_name_H-M   'P 1'
#
loop_
_entity.id
_entity.type
_entity.pdbx_description
1 polymer ?
#
loop_
_entity_poly.entity_id
_entity_poly.type
_entity_poly.pdbx_seq_one_letter_code
_entity_poly.pdbx_strand_id
1 'polypeptide(L)' 'MNAFEPEPTQSPRKIASWVFTRSLLITVFTGYGILLAWNLFGLLRIPAMTAIGLYGVWYSYLVVFRGVDALLEGRTGATP' A
#
# COMPACT_ATOMS: atom_id res chain seq x y z
N MET A 1 18.01 4.69 -0.17
CA MET A 1 16.68 4.64 0.47
C MET A 1 15.75 3.83 -0.42
N ASN A 2 15.39 2.61 -0.03
CA ASN A 2 14.38 1.83 -0.75
C ASN A 2 13.02 2.46 -0.51
N ALA A 3 12.37 3.01 -1.54
CA ALA A 3 11.06 3.65 -1.42
C ALA A 3 9.91 2.70 -1.01
N PHE A 4 10.21 1.39 -0.98
CA PHE A 4 9.29 0.28 -0.76
C PHE A 4 9.42 -0.38 0.62
N GLU A 5 10.38 0.03 1.44
CA GLU A 5 10.64 -0.53 2.77
C GLU A 5 10.73 0.61 3.79
N PRO A 6 9.89 0.60 4.84
CA PRO A 6 10.09 1.50 5.96
C PRO A 6 11.35 1.08 6.72
N GLU A 7 12.20 2.04 7.11
CA GLU A 7 13.37 1.75 7.93
C GLU A 7 12.91 1.31 9.34
N PRO A 8 13.39 0.16 9.86
CA PRO A 8 12.90 -0.43 11.11
C PRO A 8 13.27 0.38 12.37
N THR A 9 14.17 1.36 12.28
CA THR A 9 14.58 2.25 13.37
C THR A 9 13.78 3.55 13.47
N GLN A 10 12.79 3.75 12.61
CA GLN A 10 11.99 4.97 12.61
C GLN A 10 10.94 4.98 13.72
N SER A 11 10.62 6.19 14.21
CA SER A 11 9.61 6.34 15.26
C SER A 11 8.24 5.81 14.79
N PRO A 12 7.39 5.29 15.70
CA PRO A 12 6.07 4.76 15.36
C PRO A 12 5.21 5.72 14.52
N ARG A 13 5.36 7.03 14.74
CA ARG A 13 4.67 8.07 13.98
C ARG A 13 5.13 8.15 12.51
N LYS A 14 6.41 7.93 12.23
CA LYS A 14 6.93 7.87 10.85
C LYS A 14 6.44 6.63 10.12
N ILE A 15 6.45 5.47 10.79
CA ILE A 15 5.91 4.22 10.23
C ILE A 15 4.40 4.38 9.93
N ALA A 16 3.63 4.91 10.88
CA ALA A 16 2.21 5.18 10.67
C ALA A 16 1.96 6.17 9.51
N SER A 17 2.75 7.24 9.43
CA SER A 17 2.69 8.20 8.32
C SER A 17 3.05 7.56 6.98
N TRP A 18 4.05 6.67 6.95
CA TRP A 18 4.44 5.93 5.76
C TRP A 18 3.31 4.98 5.30
N VAL A 19 2.75 4.17 6.21
CA VAL A 19 1.61 3.29 5.93
C VAL A 19 0.43 4.10 5.41
N PHE A 20 0.05 5.17 6.11
CA PHE A 20 -1.06 6.03 5.70
C PHE A 20 -0.85 6.63 4.31
N THR A 21 0.33 7.21 4.06
CA THR A 21 0.66 7.83 2.77
C THR A 21 0.61 6.80 1.64
N ARG A 22 1.17 5.60 1.86
CA ARG A 22 1.17 4.53 0.86
C ARG A 22 -0.23 3.98 0.61
N SER A 23 -1.02 3.75 1.65
CA SER A 23 -2.42 3.34 1.52
C SER A 23 -3.25 4.39 0.77
N LEU A 24 -3.08 5.68 1.07
CA LEU A 24 -3.76 6.77 0.37
C LEU A 24 -3.40 6.79 -1.13
N LEU A 25 -2.11 6.67 -1.45
CA LEU A 25 -1.66 6.60 -2.84
C LEU A 25 -2.26 5.39 -3.55
N ILE A 26 -2.25 4.21 -2.93
CA ILE A 26 -2.86 3.00 -3.49
C ILE A 26 -4.34 3.24 -3.76
N THR A 27 -5.09 3.82 -2.82
CA THR A 27 -6.51 4.13 -3.02
C THR A 27 -6.73 5.08 -4.20
N VAL A 28 -5.96 6.16 -4.29
CA VAL A 28 -6.07 7.14 -5.38
C VAL A 28 -5.76 6.50 -6.73
N PHE A 29 -4.64 5.78 -6.86
CA PHE A 29 -4.26 5.13 -8.11
C PHE A 29 -5.20 3.99 -8.51
N THR A 30 -5.69 3.21 -7.54
CA THR A 30 -6.67 2.15 -7.79
C THR A 30 -7.99 2.75 -8.29
N GLY A 31 -8.50 3.78 -7.61
CA GLY A 31 -9.72 4.48 -8.01
C GLY A 31 -9.59 5.13 -9.39
N TYR A 32 -8.48 5.82 -9.65
CA TYR A 32 -8.20 6.38 -10.97
C TYR A 32 -8.09 5.29 -12.05
N GLY A 33 -7.39 4.19 -11.76
CA GLY A 33 -7.27 3.06 -12.68
C GLY A 33 -8.62 2.42 -13.01
N ILE A 34 -9.52 2.31 -12.04
CA ILE A 34 -10.89 1.82 -12.26
C ILE A 34 -11.68 2.77 -13.16
N LEU A 35 -11.60 4.09 -12.93
CA LEU A 35 -12.25 5.08 -13.78
C LEU A 35 -11.67 5.07 -15.21
N LEU A 36 -10.36 4.89 -15.34
CA LEU A 36 -9.71 4.75 -16.64
C LEU A 36 -10.15 3.47 -17.35
N ALA A 37 -10.23 2.35 -16.61
CA ALA A 37 -10.72 1.08 -17.13
C ALA A 37 -12.16 1.19 -17.62
N TRP A 38 -12.97 1.98 -16.92
CA TRP A 38 -14.35 2.30 -17.31
C TRP A 38 -14.41 2.95 -18.70
N ASN A 39 -13.54 3.92 -18.95
CA ASN A 39 -13.56 4.72 -20.17
C ASN A 39 -12.90 4.01 -21.37
N LEU A 40 -11.91 3.14 -21.13
CA LEU A 40 -11.08 2.59 -22.22
C LEU A 40 -11.45 1.17 -22.65
N PHE A 41 -12.01 0.33 -21.78
CA PHE A 41 -11.99 -1.12 -22.02
C PHE A 41 -13.31 -1.76 -22.49
N GLY A 42 -14.39 -1.02 -22.75
CA GLY A 42 -15.60 -1.56 -23.38
C GLY A 42 -16.08 -2.90 -22.76
N LEU A 43 -16.08 -3.99 -23.53
CA LEU A 43 -16.42 -5.36 -23.08
C LEU A 43 -15.44 -5.93 -22.03
N LEU A 44 -14.17 -5.51 -22.05
CA LEU A 44 -13.13 -5.90 -21.08
C LEU A 44 -13.12 -5.02 -19.82
N ARG A 45 -14.09 -4.11 -19.69
CA ARG A 45 -14.17 -3.19 -18.55
C ARG A 45 -14.23 -3.91 -17.21
N ILE A 46 -15.13 -4.89 -17.08
CA ILE A 46 -15.31 -5.63 -15.81
C ILE A 46 -14.03 -6.38 -15.41
N PRO A 47 -13.42 -7.24 -16.25
CA PRO A 47 -12.20 -7.93 -15.86
C PRO A 47 -11.04 -6.96 -15.56
N ALA A 48 -10.91 -5.85 -16.30
CA ALA A 48 -9.89 -4.84 -16.04
C ALA A 48 -10.10 -4.14 -14.69
N MET A 49 -11.33 -3.70 -14.39
CA MET A 49 -11.67 -3.10 -13.09
C MET A 49 -11.44 -4.08 -11.94
N THR A 50 -11.84 -5.35 -12.10
CA THR A 50 -11.62 -6.40 -11.10
C THR A 50 -10.13 -6.62 -10.85
N ALA A 51 -9.32 -6.73 -11.90
CA ALA A 51 -7.88 -6.90 -11.77
C ALA A 51 -7.25 -5.72 -11.01
N ILE A 52 -7.57 -4.48 -11.40
CA ILE A 52 -7.06 -3.27 -10.73
C ILE A 52 -7.47 -3.24 -9.26
N GLY A 53 -8.73 -3.57 -8.95
CA GLY A 53 -9.22 -3.65 -7.58
C GLY A 53 -8.48 -4.70 -6.75
N LEU A 54 -8.28 -5.90 -7.30
CA LEU A 54 -7.53 -6.98 -6.65
C LEU A 54 -6.07 -6.57 -6.38
N TYR A 55 -5.40 -5.95 -7.35
CA TYR A 55 -4.05 -5.43 -7.15
C TYR A 55 -4.01 -4.35 -6.07
N GLY A 56 -4.96 -3.42 -6.07
CA GLY A 56 -5.06 -2.37 -5.05
C GLY A 56 -5.20 -2.95 -3.63
N VAL A 57 -6.08 -3.94 -3.45
CA VAL A 57 -6.25 -4.65 -2.18
C VAL A 57 -4.97 -5.39 -1.78
N TRP A 58 -4.37 -6.13 -2.71
CA TRP A 58 -3.12 -6.86 -2.47
C TRP A 58 -1.98 -5.95 -2.03
N TYR A 59 -1.76 -4.84 -2.73
CA TYR A 59 -0.74 -3.86 -2.35
C TYR A 59 -1.03 -3.20 -1.01
N SER A 60 -2.30 -2.92 -0.70
CA SER A 60 -2.69 -2.35 0.59
C SER A 60 -2.35 -3.31 1.73
N TYR A 61 -2.62 -4.61 1.55
CA TYR A 61 -2.24 -5.64 2.49
C TYR A 61 -0.72 -5.67 2.71
N LEU A 62 0.07 -5.71 1.63
CA LEU A 62 1.53 -5.70 1.72
C LEU A 62 2.08 -4.48 2.48
N VAL A 63 1.53 -3.29 2.25
CA VAL A 63 1.96 -2.06 2.93
C VAL A 63 1.65 -2.13 4.43
N VAL A 64 0.47 -2.60 4.80
CA VAL A 64 0.09 -2.73 6.21
C VAL A 64 1.00 -3.74 6.92
N PHE A 65 1.21 -4.92 6.34
CA PHE A 65 2.07 -5.94 6.94
C PHE A 65 3.51 -5.47 7.09
N ARG A 66 4.10 -4.85 6.05
CA ARG A 66 5.44 -4.26 6.15
C ARG A 66 5.53 -3.16 7.22
N GLY A 67 4.49 -2.37 7.40
CA GLY A 67 4.42 -1.38 8.47
C GLY A 67 4.37 -2.02 9.86
N VAL A 68 3.61 -3.11 10.02
CA VAL A 68 3.53 -3.88 11.27
C VAL A 68 4.87 -4.54 11.58
N ASP A 69 5.50 -5.19 10.60
CA ASP A 69 6.80 -5.85 10.76
C ASP A 69 7.87 -4.84 11.20
N ALA A 70 7.96 -3.69 10.53
CA ALA A 70 8.91 -2.63 10.91
C ALA A 70 8.63 -2.05 12.30
N LEU A 71 7.36 -1.97 12.71
CA LEU A 71 7.00 -1.52 14.06
C LEU A 71 7.41 -2.55 15.13
N LEU A 72 7.26 -3.84 14.83
CA LEU A 72 7.64 -4.93 15.73
C LEU A 72 9.17 -5.05 15.85
N GLU A 73 9.89 -4.99 14.73
CA GLU A 73 11.36 -4.98 14.69
C GLU A 73 11.95 -3.78 15.46
N GLY A 74 11.38 -2.59 15.30
CA GLY A 74 11.78 -1.41 16.06
C GLY A 74 11.54 -1.53 17.57
N ARG A 75 10.62 -2.41 18.01
CA ARG A 75 10.37 -2.68 19.44
C ARG A 75 11.25 -3.79 20.01
N THR A 76 11.56 -4.83 19.23
CA THR A 76 12.45 -5.93 19.66
C THR A 76 13.93 -5.55 19.61
N GLY A 77 14.32 -4.64 18.72
CA GLY A 77 15.66 -4.05 18.71
C GLY A 77 15.89 -2.99 19.80
N ALA A 78 14.85 -2.58 20.53
CA ALA A 78 14.89 -1.60 21.60
C ALA A 78 14.97 -2.20 23.01
N THR A 79 14.98 -3.54 23.14
CA THR A 79 15.27 -4.21 24.40
C THR A 79 16.79 -4.34 24.61
N PRO A 80 17.37 -3.73 25.66
CA PRO A 80 18.77 -3.91 26.04
C PRO A 80 19.05 -5.32 26.60
#